data_AF-A0A9P6EJI4-F1
#
_entry.id   AF-A0A9P6EJI4-F1
#
_cell.length_a   1.000
_cell.length_b   1.000
_cell.length_c   1.000
_cell.angle_alpha   90.00
_cell.angle_beta   90.00
_cell.angle_gamma   90.00
#
_symmetry.space_group_name_H-M   'P 1'
#
loop_
_entity.id
_entity.type
_entity.pdbx_description
1 polymer ?
#
loop_
_entity_poly.entity_id
_entity_poly.type
_entity_poly.pdbx_seq_one_letter_code
_entity_poly.pdbx_strand_id
1 'polypeptide(L)'
;MSLSDDTINPNLSRLTRLRVEEFLAIRVWMDLMEICGELQSGEFSVNTYSSTDRDALDNDIIRVHSTLQEMSLHTVYDGLSAAAVLAYFQFPSLKNLRISAEDEIDPTPPPPSIFESFASIRSLSIDRSWKSQAPYMVNLFRETINLEKLVIDYCPRSFSRVFEAMTLGSGLH
;
A
#
# COMPACT_ATOMS: atom_id res chain seq x y z
N MET A 1 -11.03 10.31 -19.13
CA MET A 1 -12.20 9.52 -19.54
C MET A 1 -12.78 8.89 -18.29
N SER A 2 -14.00 9.27 -17.93
CA SER A 2 -14.79 8.58 -16.90
C SER A 2 -15.35 7.33 -17.56
N LEU A 3 -15.11 6.15 -16.99
CA LEU A 3 -15.81 4.95 -17.40
C LEU A 3 -17.30 5.18 -17.08
N SER A 4 -18.16 5.19 -18.10
CA SER A 4 -19.61 5.24 -17.91
C SER A 4 -20.07 3.92 -17.30
N ASP A 5 -20.90 4.00 -16.25
CA ASP A 5 -21.40 2.88 -15.44
C ASP A 5 -21.94 1.67 -16.24
N ASP A 6 -22.39 1.88 -17.48
CA ASP A 6 -23.01 0.85 -18.32
C ASP A 6 -22.05 -0.15 -18.99
N THR A 7 -20.72 -0.07 -18.74
CA THR A 7 -19.73 -0.97 -19.38
C THR A 7 -18.91 -1.82 -18.42
N ILE A 8 -19.15 -1.72 -17.11
CA ILE A 8 -18.46 -2.56 -16.14
C ILE A 8 -18.99 -3.98 -16.28
N ASN A 9 -18.12 -4.92 -16.68
CA ASN A 9 -18.45 -6.33 -16.75
C ASN A 9 -18.92 -6.78 -15.35
N PRO A 10 -20.20 -7.18 -15.18
CA PRO A 10 -20.77 -7.49 -13.86
C PRO A 10 -20.11 -8.70 -13.19
N ASN A 11 -19.28 -9.45 -13.92
CA ASN A 11 -18.47 -10.51 -13.34
C ASN A 11 -17.26 -9.97 -12.57
N LEU A 12 -16.74 -8.79 -12.93
CA LEU A 12 -15.59 -8.18 -12.24
C LEU A 12 -15.96 -7.68 -10.85
N SER A 13 -17.16 -7.13 -10.67
CA SER A 13 -17.62 -6.64 -9.36
C SER A 13 -17.81 -7.73 -8.33
N ARG A 14 -17.96 -8.99 -8.77
CA ARG A 14 -18.13 -10.18 -7.93
C ARG A 14 -16.83 -10.95 -7.69
N LEU A 15 -15.70 -10.45 -8.20
CA LEU A 15 -14.40 -11.08 -7.96
C LEU A 15 -14.02 -10.91 -6.49
N THR A 16 -13.82 -12.03 -5.80
CA THR A 16 -13.34 -12.04 -4.42
C THR A 16 -11.82 -12.22 -4.33
N ARG A 17 -11.19 -12.66 -5.43
CA ARG A 17 -9.74 -12.84 -5.54
C ARG A 17 -9.24 -12.38 -6.89
N LEU A 18 -8.14 -11.63 -6.91
CA LEU A 18 -7.53 -11.12 -8.13
C LEU A 18 -6.01 -11.19 -8.02
N ARG A 19 -5.37 -11.71 -9.07
CA ARG A 19 -3.91 -11.71 -9.21
C ARG A 19 -3.57 -11.15 -10.57
N VAL A 20 -2.73 -10.12 -10.58
CA VAL A 20 -2.26 -9.47 -11.79
C VAL A 20 -0.75 -9.65 -11.88
N GLU A 21 -0.32 -10.44 -12.86
CA GLU A 21 1.10 -10.77 -13.07
C GLU A 21 1.83 -9.69 -13.89
N GLU A 22 1.10 -8.83 -14.59
CA GLU A 22 1.66 -7.72 -15.37
C GLU A 22 1.67 -6.41 -14.57
N PHE A 23 2.55 -5.49 -14.97
CA PHE A 23 2.64 -4.18 -14.33
C PHE A 23 1.49 -3.27 -14.75
N LEU A 24 0.62 -2.96 -13.79
CA LEU A 24 -0.46 -2.00 -13.94
C LEU A 24 0.05 -0.57 -13.83
N ALA A 25 -0.43 0.32 -14.68
CA ALA A 25 -0.37 1.75 -14.37
C ALA A 25 -1.24 2.03 -13.12
N ILE A 26 -0.83 3.00 -12.29
CA ILE A 26 -1.53 3.35 -11.03
C ILE A 26 -3.02 3.58 -11.28
N ARG A 27 -3.37 4.35 -12.31
CA ARG A 27 -4.78 4.61 -12.65
C ARG A 27 -5.57 3.32 -12.93
N VAL A 28 -4.99 2.37 -13.65
CA VAL A 28 -5.65 1.09 -13.96
C VAL A 28 -5.84 0.27 -12.69
N TRP A 29 -4.86 0.28 -11.80
CA TRP A 29 -5.01 -0.32 -10.48
C TRP A 29 -6.14 0.33 -9.67
N MET A 30 -6.23 1.66 -9.65
CA MET A 30 -7.31 2.38 -8.96
C MET A 30 -8.69 2.04 -9.54
N ASP A 31 -8.84 2.02 -10.86
CA ASP A 31 -10.09 1.66 -11.53
C ASP A 31 -10.49 0.21 -11.20
N LEU A 32 -9.52 -0.72 -11.16
CA LEU A 32 -9.76 -2.12 -10.77
C LEU A 32 -10.24 -2.23 -9.32
N MET A 33 -9.64 -1.48 -8.39
CA MET A 33 -10.03 -1.45 -6.99
C MET A 33 -11.45 -0.90 -6.79
N GLU A 34 -11.89 0.08 -7.60
CA GLU A 34 -13.27 0.57 -7.55
C GLU A 34 -14.26 -0.44 -8.14
N ILE A 35 -13.91 -1.05 -9.27
CA ILE A 35 -14.79 -2.00 -9.96
C ILE A 35 -14.96 -3.28 -9.13
N CYS A 36 -13.88 -3.78 -8.52
CA CYS A 36 -13.87 -5.05 -7.80
C CYS A 36 -14.28 -4.88 -6.33
N GLY A 37 -15.43 -4.26 -6.06
CA GLY A 37 -15.87 -3.93 -4.70
C GLY A 37 -16.05 -5.13 -3.74
N GLU A 38 -16.18 -6.37 -4.24
CA GLU A 38 -16.24 -7.59 -3.42
C GLU A 38 -14.86 -8.25 -3.19
N LEU A 39 -13.77 -7.64 -3.66
CA LEU A 39 -12.42 -8.20 -3.59
C LEU A 39 -11.97 -8.37 -2.12
N GLN A 40 -11.63 -9.60 -1.75
CA GLN A 40 -11.14 -9.96 -0.41
C GLN A 40 -9.63 -10.17 -0.38
N SER A 41 -9.05 -10.61 -1.50
CA SER A 41 -7.61 -10.89 -1.62
C SER A 41 -7.07 -10.43 -2.98
N GLY A 42 -6.01 -9.62 -2.98
CA GLY A 42 -5.45 -9.03 -4.18
C GLY A 42 -3.92 -9.13 -4.25
N GLU A 43 -3.38 -9.58 -5.38
CA GLU A 43 -1.96 -9.55 -5.69
C GLU A 43 -1.72 -8.65 -6.93
N PHE A 44 -0.97 -7.58 -6.74
CA PHE A 44 -0.81 -6.53 -7.75
C PHE A 44 0.65 -6.19 -7.98
N SER A 45 1.01 -6.04 -9.25
CA SER A 45 2.25 -5.41 -9.67
C SER A 45 1.91 -4.04 -10.28
N VAL A 46 2.46 -2.96 -9.73
CA VAL A 46 2.13 -1.58 -10.11
C VAL A 46 3.39 -0.83 -10.53
N ASN A 47 3.34 -0.23 -11.72
CA ASN A 47 4.35 0.67 -12.23
C ASN A 47 4.07 2.09 -11.74
N THR A 48 5.03 2.71 -11.06
CA THR A 48 4.87 4.06 -10.49
C THR A 48 5.46 5.18 -11.35
N TYR A 49 6.00 4.85 -12.53
CA TYR A 49 6.62 5.79 -13.46
C TYR A 49 5.57 6.52 -14.30
N SER A 50 4.95 7.57 -13.77
CA SER A 50 4.30 8.58 -14.61
C SER A 50 4.19 9.94 -13.92
N SER A 51 4.62 11.01 -14.61
CA SER A 51 4.46 12.40 -14.15
C SER A 51 2.99 12.80 -14.07
N THR A 52 2.11 12.10 -14.77
CA THR A 52 0.66 12.30 -14.81
C THR A 52 -0.08 11.75 -13.59
N ASP A 53 0.55 10.89 -12.77
CA ASP A 53 -0.07 10.33 -11.56
C ASP A 53 0.20 11.17 -10.30
N ARG A 54 1.14 12.13 -10.36
CA ARG A 54 1.39 13.06 -9.25
C ARG A 54 0.21 14.01 -9.02
N ASP A 55 -0.46 14.44 -10.08
CA ASP A 55 -1.66 15.29 -9.99
C ASP A 55 -2.86 14.55 -9.34
N ALA A 56 -2.81 13.20 -9.26
CA ALA A 56 -3.85 12.41 -8.59
C ALA A 56 -3.74 12.46 -7.06
N LEU A 57 -2.56 12.80 -6.50
CA LEU A 57 -2.38 13.00 -5.05
C LEU A 57 -3.03 14.30 -4.54
N ASP A 58 -3.33 15.25 -5.44
CA ASP A 58 -3.92 16.56 -5.09
C ASP A 58 -5.46 16.54 -4.99
N ASN A 59 -6.10 15.39 -5.25
CA ASN A 59 -7.55 15.26 -5.05
C ASN A 59 -7.85 14.67 -3.67
N ASP A 60 -8.40 15.49 -2.78
CA ASP A 60 -8.87 15.20 -1.41
C ASP A 60 -9.91 14.05 -1.28
N ILE A 61 -10.16 13.28 -2.35
CA ILE A 61 -11.13 12.19 -2.33
C ILE A 61 -10.42 10.90 -1.95
N ILE A 62 -10.41 10.62 -0.65
CA ILE A 62 -10.06 9.31 -0.13
C ILE A 62 -11.17 8.31 -0.51
N ARG A 63 -10.83 7.31 -1.33
CA ARG A 63 -11.75 6.21 -1.70
C ARG A 63 -11.76 5.15 -0.59
N VAL A 64 -12.80 4.33 -0.48
CA VAL A 64 -12.85 3.27 0.54
C VAL A 64 -13.06 1.92 -0.13
N HIS A 65 -12.16 0.97 0.14
CA HIS A 65 -12.33 -0.43 -0.27
C HIS A 65 -12.61 -1.29 0.97
N SER A 66 -13.90 -1.52 1.24
CA SER A 66 -14.38 -2.03 2.53
C SER A 66 -14.19 -3.53 2.75
N THR A 67 -14.00 -4.31 1.69
CA THR A 67 -14.02 -5.79 1.72
C THR A 67 -12.64 -6.44 1.68
N LEU A 68 -11.60 -5.70 1.27
CA LEU A 68 -10.26 -6.25 1.07
C LEU A 68 -9.62 -6.58 2.41
N GLN A 69 -9.17 -7.82 2.56
CA GLN A 69 -8.56 -8.33 3.79
C GLN A 69 -7.09 -8.68 3.60
N GLU A 70 -6.69 -8.99 2.38
CA GLU A 70 -5.34 -9.42 2.02
C GLU A 70 -4.85 -8.69 0.78
N MET A 71 -3.67 -8.08 0.86
CA MET A 71 -3.05 -7.42 -0.28
C MET A 71 -1.56 -7.75 -0.35
N SER A 72 -1.10 -8.14 -1.54
CA SER A 72 0.31 -8.06 -1.92
C SER A 72 0.47 -6.99 -2.99
N LEU A 73 1.23 -5.95 -2.67
CA LEU A 73 1.56 -4.86 -3.59
C LEU A 73 3.05 -4.92 -3.92
N HIS A 74 3.34 -5.13 -5.19
CA HIS A 74 4.69 -5.08 -5.75
C HIS A 74 4.82 -3.83 -6.61
N THR A 75 5.71 -2.91 -6.25
CA THR A 75 5.91 -1.65 -7.01
C THR A 75 7.23 -1.66 -7.76
N VAL A 76 7.23 -1.12 -8.98
CA VAL A 76 8.45 -1.00 -9.80
C VAL A 76 8.63 0.43 -10.27
N TYR A 77 9.90 0.86 -10.33
CA TYR A 77 10.40 2.17 -10.77
C TYR A 77 10.09 3.35 -9.83
N ASP A 78 10.92 4.40 -9.88
CA ASP A 78 11.19 5.37 -8.79
C ASP A 78 10.23 6.57 -8.65
N GLY A 79 9.01 6.50 -9.18
CA GLY A 79 8.11 7.67 -9.24
C GLY A 79 7.39 7.99 -7.94
N LEU A 80 6.83 6.98 -7.28
CA LEU A 80 6.03 7.05 -6.05
C LEU A 80 6.33 5.86 -5.12
N SER A 81 6.26 6.05 -3.80
CA SER A 81 6.32 4.93 -2.86
C SER A 81 5.11 4.03 -2.99
N ALA A 82 5.26 2.74 -2.67
CA ALA A 82 4.11 1.84 -2.46
C ALA A 82 3.11 2.42 -1.45
N ALA A 83 3.59 3.13 -0.43
CA ALA A 83 2.72 3.84 0.48
C ALA A 83 1.94 4.96 -0.23
N ALA A 84 2.56 5.80 -1.07
CA ALA A 84 1.81 6.78 -1.86
C ALA A 84 0.73 6.14 -2.75
N VAL A 85 0.97 4.94 -3.29
CA VAL A 85 -0.07 4.17 -4.03
C VAL A 85 -1.21 3.73 -3.10
N LEU A 86 -0.89 3.29 -1.88
CA LEU A 86 -1.92 2.92 -0.90
C LEU A 86 -2.73 4.12 -0.42
N ALA A 87 -2.21 5.35 -0.51
CA ALA A 87 -2.88 6.57 -0.05
C ALA A 87 -4.20 6.87 -0.79
N TYR A 88 -4.40 6.32 -1.99
CA TYR A 88 -5.61 6.53 -2.76
C TYR A 88 -6.86 5.89 -2.13
N PHE A 89 -6.69 4.95 -1.19
CA PHE A 89 -7.79 4.22 -0.57
C PHE A 89 -7.61 4.05 0.94
N GLN A 90 -8.73 4.06 1.65
CA GLN A 90 -8.89 3.49 2.98
C GLN A 90 -9.27 2.02 2.88
N PHE A 91 -8.61 1.20 3.70
CA PHE A 91 -8.80 -0.25 3.74
C PHE A 91 -9.19 -0.74 5.14
N PRO A 92 -10.40 -0.41 5.63
CA PRO A 92 -10.79 -0.70 7.02
C PRO A 92 -10.75 -2.19 7.38
N SER A 93 -10.87 -3.09 6.40
CA SER A 93 -10.84 -4.54 6.61
C SER A 93 -9.49 -5.21 6.37
N LEU A 94 -8.46 -4.46 5.94
CA LEU A 94 -7.17 -5.02 5.53
C LEU A 94 -6.39 -5.53 6.74
N LYS A 95 -6.21 -6.85 6.81
CA LYS A 95 -5.51 -7.53 7.92
C LYS A 95 -4.09 -7.89 7.54
N ASN A 96 -3.87 -8.30 6.28
CA ASN A 96 -2.60 -8.80 5.80
C ASN A 96 -2.11 -7.91 4.64
N LEU A 97 -0.97 -7.26 4.83
CA LEU A 97 -0.35 -6.42 3.81
C LEU A 97 1.08 -6.88 3.56
N ARG A 98 1.39 -7.21 2.31
CA ARG A 98 2.74 -7.44 1.82
C ARG A 98 3.11 -6.33 0.85
N ILE A 99 4.24 -5.68 1.10
CA ILE A 99 4.81 -4.66 0.23
C ILE A 99 6.19 -5.11 -0.23
N SER A 100 6.44 -5.02 -1.52
CA SER A 100 7.76 -5.26 -2.10
C SER A 100 8.02 -4.25 -3.22
N ALA A 101 9.29 -3.97 -3.50
CA ALA A 101 9.67 -3.22 -4.69
C ALA A 101 10.98 -3.75 -5.28
N GLU A 102 11.18 -3.56 -6.58
CA GLU A 102 12.39 -4.02 -7.28
C GLU A 102 13.63 -3.18 -6.93
N ASP A 103 13.49 -1.85 -6.81
CA ASP A 103 14.62 -0.93 -6.63
C ASP A 103 14.69 -0.28 -5.24
N GLU A 104 15.87 0.28 -4.90
CA GLU A 104 16.07 1.13 -3.72
C GLU A 104 15.35 2.47 -3.95
N ILE A 105 14.07 2.49 -3.61
CA ILE A 105 13.27 3.70 -3.74
C ILE A 105 13.78 4.74 -2.72
N ASP A 106 14.01 5.98 -3.17
CA ASP A 106 14.12 7.16 -2.30
C ASP A 106 12.85 8.01 -2.44
N PRO A 107 11.69 7.53 -1.94
CA PRO A 107 10.45 8.17 -2.27
C PRO A 107 10.16 9.36 -1.38
N THR A 108 9.37 10.27 -1.91
CA THR A 108 8.61 11.22 -1.13
C THR A 108 7.82 10.48 -0.04
N PRO A 109 7.95 10.87 1.25
CA PRO A 109 7.17 10.26 2.31
C PRO A 109 5.68 10.48 2.01
N PRO A 110 4.83 9.45 2.17
CA PRO A 110 3.40 9.61 1.97
C PRO A 110 2.80 10.56 3.03
N PRO A 111 1.64 11.16 2.74
CA PRO A 111 0.96 12.04 3.68
C PRO A 111 0.59 11.29 4.97
N PRO A 112 0.68 11.91 6.16
CA PRO A 112 0.38 11.26 7.44
C PRO A 112 -1.03 10.66 7.54
N SER A 113 -2.00 11.18 6.81
CA SER A 113 -3.38 10.67 6.77
C SER A 113 -3.48 9.22 6.27
N ILE A 114 -2.46 8.72 5.56
CA ILE A 114 -2.47 7.33 5.09
C ILE A 114 -2.47 6.31 6.23
N PHE A 115 -1.86 6.66 7.36
CA PHE A 115 -1.60 5.68 8.40
C PHE A 115 -2.88 5.23 9.12
N GLU A 116 -3.95 6.03 9.09
CA GLU A 116 -5.27 5.65 9.60
C GLU A 116 -5.83 4.41 8.91
N SER A 117 -5.47 4.20 7.63
CA SER A 117 -5.87 3.03 6.85
C SER A 117 -5.22 1.72 7.32
N PHE A 118 -4.22 1.80 8.19
CA PHE A 118 -3.45 0.66 8.66
C PHE A 118 -3.83 0.18 10.07
N ALA A 119 -4.79 0.84 10.72
CA ALA A 119 -5.22 0.49 12.08
C ALA A 119 -5.71 -0.96 12.24
N SER A 120 -6.23 -1.57 11.18
CA SER A 120 -6.75 -2.94 11.14
C SER A 120 -5.70 -4.00 10.77
N ILE A 121 -4.49 -3.60 10.37
CA ILE A 121 -3.43 -4.51 9.96
C ILE A 121 -2.94 -5.33 11.16
N ARG A 122 -2.91 -6.66 10.96
CA ARG A 122 -2.38 -7.64 11.91
C ARG A 122 -1.08 -8.28 11.42
N SER A 123 -0.91 -8.42 10.11
CA SER A 123 0.31 -8.95 9.51
C SER A 123 0.84 -7.99 8.46
N LEU A 124 2.08 -7.54 8.66
CA LEU A 124 2.79 -6.66 7.75
C LEU A 124 4.07 -7.34 7.28
N SER A 125 4.25 -7.46 5.97
CA SER A 125 5.47 -7.95 5.34
C SER A 125 6.07 -6.87 4.46
N ILE A 126 7.32 -6.50 4.70
CA ILE A 126 8.03 -5.48 3.93
C ILE A 126 9.33 -6.09 3.39
N ASP A 127 9.59 -5.90 2.09
CA ASP A 127 10.81 -6.35 1.42
C ASP A 127 11.90 -5.24 1.37
N ARG A 128 13.09 -5.59 0.88
CA ARG A 128 14.39 -4.90 0.87
C ARG A 128 14.43 -3.46 0.36
N SER A 129 13.33 -2.94 -0.20
CA SER A 129 13.23 -1.60 -0.78
C SER A 129 13.02 -0.47 0.24
N TRP A 130 12.99 -0.77 1.55
CA TRP A 130 12.62 0.19 2.60
C TRP A 130 13.79 0.75 3.43
N LYS A 131 15.03 0.62 2.94
CA LYS A 131 16.25 1.00 3.68
C LYS A 131 16.31 2.47 4.09
N SER A 132 15.67 3.37 3.34
CA SER A 132 15.61 4.83 3.56
C SER A 132 14.43 5.27 4.44
N GLN A 133 13.49 4.38 4.77
CA GLN A 133 12.16 4.74 5.28
C GLN A 133 11.96 4.52 6.78
N ALA A 134 13.02 4.46 7.58
CA ALA A 134 12.90 4.26 9.03
C ALA A 134 11.92 5.24 9.72
N PRO A 135 11.88 6.55 9.40
CA PRO A 135 10.89 7.47 9.97
C PRO A 135 9.44 7.13 9.58
N TYR A 136 9.22 6.64 8.36
CA TYR A 136 7.91 6.18 7.92
C TYR A 136 7.49 4.91 8.67
N MET A 137 8.44 3.99 8.89
CA MET A 137 8.19 2.80 9.68
C MET A 137 7.80 3.13 11.13
N VAL A 138 8.38 4.17 11.75
CA VAL A 138 7.93 4.66 13.08
C VAL A 138 6.44 5.01 13.05
N ASN A 139 6.02 5.82 12.08
CA ASN A 139 4.65 6.31 12.00
C ASN A 139 3.69 5.16 11.68
N LEU A 140 4.09 4.26 10.77
CA LEU A 140 3.35 3.05 10.49
C LEU A 140 3.15 2.22 11.77
N PHE A 141 4.21 1.98 12.53
CA PHE A 141 4.15 1.18 13.76
C PHE A 141 3.35 1.85 14.89
N ARG A 142 3.35 3.19 14.96
CA ARG A 142 2.51 3.94 15.91
C ARG A 142 1.02 3.74 15.63
N GLU A 143 0.64 3.70 14.36
CA GLU A 143 -0.76 3.64 13.94
C GLU A 143 -1.27 2.19 13.76
N THR A 144 -0.37 1.22 13.54
CA THR A 144 -0.71 -0.22 13.52
C THR A 144 -0.77 -0.80 14.94
N ILE A 145 -1.72 -0.34 15.75
CA ILE A 145 -1.86 -0.74 17.17
C ILE A 145 -2.13 -2.25 17.35
N ASN A 146 -2.69 -2.91 16.33
CA ASN A 146 -3.08 -4.32 16.36
C ASN A 146 -2.08 -5.26 15.65
N LEU A 147 -0.84 -4.81 15.40
CA LEU A 147 0.13 -5.60 14.64
C LEU A 147 0.57 -6.85 15.42
N GLU A 148 0.21 -8.03 14.94
CA GLU A 148 0.52 -9.35 15.53
C GLU A 148 1.77 -9.97 14.90
N LYS A 149 2.05 -9.66 13.63
CA LYS A 149 3.16 -10.22 12.84
C LYS A 149 3.82 -9.16 11.98
N LEU A 150 5.14 -9.07 12.12
CA LEU A 150 6.00 -8.23 11.28
C LEU A 150 7.07 -9.09 10.63
N VAL A 151 7.09 -9.10 9.30
CA VAL A 151 8.12 -9.76 8.49
C VAL A 151 8.87 -8.68 7.74
N ILE A 152 10.19 -8.67 7.88
CA ILE A 152 11.03 -7.73 7.14
C ILE A 152 12.14 -8.53 6.45
N ASP A 153 12.12 -8.60 5.12
CA ASP A 153 13.22 -9.19 4.34
C ASP A 153 14.33 -8.12 4.21
N TYR A 154 15.47 -8.39 4.85
CA TYR A 154 16.33 -7.34 5.38
C TYR A 154 17.74 -7.30 4.78
N CYS A 155 18.29 -6.09 4.65
CA CYS A 155 19.72 -5.85 4.42
C CYS A 155 20.39 -5.36 5.72
N PRO A 156 21.40 -6.04 6.28
CA PRO A 156 21.93 -5.81 7.64
C PRO A 156 22.27 -4.34 8.02
N ARG A 157 22.60 -3.48 7.05
CA ARG A 157 23.01 -2.09 7.28
C ARG A 157 21.91 -1.17 7.79
N SER A 158 20.65 -1.51 7.59
CA SER A 158 19.53 -0.65 7.97
C SER A 158 18.94 -1.00 9.35
N PHE A 159 19.33 -2.15 9.93
CA PHE A 159 18.55 -2.85 10.98
C PHE A 159 18.41 -2.00 12.23
N SER A 160 19.51 -1.32 12.56
CA SER A 160 19.59 -0.37 13.66
C SER A 160 18.51 0.70 13.58
N ARG A 161 18.25 1.27 12.39
CA ARG A 161 17.27 2.36 12.22
C ARG A 161 15.83 1.88 12.35
N VAL A 162 15.52 0.69 11.86
CA VAL A 162 14.18 0.09 11.98
C VAL A 162 13.93 -0.35 13.43
N PHE A 163 14.95 -0.91 14.08
CA PHE A 163 14.88 -1.24 15.50
C PHE A 163 14.68 0.01 16.36
N GLU A 164 15.49 1.05 16.15
CA GLU A 164 15.29 2.36 16.78
C GLU A 164 13.87 2.88 16.56
N ALA A 165 13.36 2.79 15.32
CA ALA A 165 12.02 3.21 14.98
C ALA A 165 10.92 2.48 15.77
N MET A 166 11.04 1.15 15.91
CA MET A 166 10.11 0.35 16.72
C MET A 166 10.19 0.71 18.20
N THR A 167 11.39 1.01 18.73
CA THR A 167 11.57 1.39 20.14
C THR A 167 11.08 2.81 20.46
N LEU A 168 11.23 3.77 19.54
CA LEU A 168 10.74 5.15 19.69
C LEU A 168 9.22 5.26 19.44
N GLY A 169 8.64 4.32 18.70
CA GLY A 169 7.20 4.24 18.45
C GLY A 169 6.39 3.69 19.63
N SER A 170 7.00 2.86 20.47
CA SER A 170 6.32 2.09 21.52
C SER A 170 6.19 2.80 22.87
N GLY A 171 6.68 4.05 23.02
CA GLY A 171 6.52 4.83 24.25
C GLY A 171 7.15 4.20 25.49
N LEU A 172 8.10 3.26 25.33
CA LEU A 172 8.85 2.65 26.41
C LEU A 172 10.02 3.55 26.81
N HIS A 173 9.73 4.56 27.63
CA HIS A 173 10.70 5.24 28.49
C HIS A 173 10.28 5.06 29.95
#